data_AF-A0A917P7M5-F1
#
_entry.id   AF-A0A917P7M5-F1
#
_cell.length_a   1.000
_cell.length_b   1.000
_cell.length_c   1.000
_cell.angle_alpha   90.00
_cell.angle_beta   90.00
_cell.angle_gamma   90.00
#
_symmetry.space_group_name_H-M   'P 1'
#
loop_
_entity.id
_entity.type
_entity.pdbx_description
1 polymer ?
#
loop_
_entity_poly.entity_id
_entity_poly.type
_entity_poly.pdbx_seq_one_letter_code
_entity_poly.pdbx_strand_id
1 'polypeptide(L)'
;MLTYATATGHAFIDRRLYLPEEWTSDRERCREAGVPDEVAFATKPELATAMLEQARATHTPFSWVLADAGYGQDSGLRAWCHAHQVPYVFGVPVDLPLDGVPGRPRQPAVQRADDLLPYAKVRDQWERRSCGDGARVDNFTTGRPSPSR
;
A
#
# COMPACT_ATOMS: atom_id res chain seq x y z
N MET A 1 6.00 10.05 -0.72
CA MET A 1 6.45 10.41 -2.07
C MET A 1 5.57 9.70 -3.07
N LEU A 2 5.23 10.34 -4.18
CA LEU A 2 4.43 9.80 -5.26
C LEU A 2 5.25 9.78 -6.55
N THR A 3 5.33 8.61 -7.17
CA THR A 3 6.13 8.38 -8.38
C THR A 3 5.19 8.00 -9.52
N TYR A 4 5.34 8.68 -10.66
CA TYR A 4 4.66 8.33 -11.89
C TYR A 4 5.56 7.40 -12.71
N ALA A 5 5.03 6.26 -13.14
CA ALA A 5 5.79 5.24 -13.85
C ALA A 5 5.15 4.91 -15.20
N THR A 6 6.01 4.68 -16.19
CA THR A 6 5.67 4.29 -17.56
C THR A 6 6.60 3.16 -18.00
N ALA A 7 6.35 2.58 -19.17
CA ALA A 7 7.25 1.57 -19.73
C ALA A 7 8.68 2.09 -19.99
N THR A 8 8.85 3.40 -20.16
CA THR A 8 10.14 4.02 -20.50
C THR A 8 10.87 4.63 -19.31
N GLY A 9 10.26 4.64 -18.12
CA GLY A 9 10.88 5.22 -16.93
C GLY A 9 9.88 5.73 -15.91
N HIS A 10 10.39 6.46 -14.92
CA HIS A 10 9.61 6.97 -13.81
C HIS A 10 10.10 8.36 -13.37
N ALA A 11 9.20 9.15 -12.77
CA ALA A 11 9.49 10.49 -12.27
C ALA A 11 8.74 10.76 -10.96
N PHE A 12 9.34 11.53 -10.05
CA PHE A 12 8.64 12.03 -8.88
C PHE A 12 7.69 13.14 -9.28
N ILE A 13 6.42 13.00 -8.90
CA ILE A 13 5.37 13.98 -9.22
C ILE A 13 4.83 14.68 -7.97
N ASP A 14 5.01 14.09 -6.78
CA ASP A 14 4.66 14.73 -5.51
C ASP A 14 5.51 14.18 -4.36
N ARG A 15 5.71 14.99 -3.31
CA ARG A 15 6.34 14.61 -2.05
C ARG A 15 5.71 15.37 -0.90
N ARG A 16 5.50 14.66 0.20
CA ARG A 16 5.11 15.23 1.48
C ARG A 16 6.00 14.69 2.57
N LEU A 17 6.40 15.55 3.50
CA LEU A 17 7.20 15.18 4.65
C LEU A 17 6.29 14.55 5.70
N TYR A 18 6.62 13.34 6.14
CA TYR A 18 5.99 12.76 7.32
C TYR A 18 6.71 13.28 8.56
N LEU A 19 5.95 13.90 9.46
CA LEU A 19 6.42 14.33 10.77
C LEU A 19 5.65 13.54 11.84
N PRO A 20 6.34 12.86 12.76
CA PRO A 20 5.71 12.26 13.93
C PRO A 20 4.95 13.31 14.76
N GLU A 21 3.94 12.88 15.50
CA GLU A 21 3.10 13.78 16.31
C GLU A 21 3.91 14.58 17.34
N GLU A 22 4.94 13.95 17.93
CA GLU A 22 5.90 14.59 18.86
C GLU A 22 6.64 15.79 18.24
N TRP A 23 6.92 15.76 16.94
CA TRP A 23 7.51 16.89 16.22
C TRP A 23 6.48 17.98 15.99
N THR A 24 5.28 17.59 15.56
CA THR A 24 4.21 18.56 15.30
C THR A 24 3.58 19.12 16.57
N SER A 25 3.97 18.64 17.75
CA SER A 25 3.58 19.19 19.04
C SER A 25 4.59 20.22 19.57
N ASP A 26 5.81 20.22 19.04
CA ASP A 26 6.90 21.14 19.40
C ASP A 26 7.07 22.22 18.32
N ARG A 27 6.36 23.34 18.49
CA ARG A 27 6.33 24.44 17.51
C ARG A 27 7.64 25.19 17.39
N GLU A 28 8.40 25.31 18.47
CA GLU A 28 9.72 25.95 18.43
C GLU A 28 10.68 25.10 17.58
N ARG A 29 10.76 23.79 17.85
CA ARG A 29 11.56 22.86 17.05
C ARG A 29 11.15 22.81 15.58
N CYS A 30 9.85 22.85 15.28
CA CYS A 30 9.37 22.91 13.90
C CYS A 30 9.84 24.18 13.18
N ARG A 31 9.74 25.35 13.81
CA ARG A 31 10.19 26.63 13.23
C ARG A 31 11.69 26.65 13.01
N GLU A 32 12.47 26.12 13.96
CA GLU A 32 13.93 25.95 13.79
C GLU A 32 14.27 25.06 12.60
N ALA A 33 13.47 24.03 12.34
CA ALA A 33 13.60 23.16 11.17
C ALA A 33 12.96 23.73 9.88
N GLY A 34 12.39 24.93 9.92
CA GLY A 34 11.73 25.57 8.77
C GLY A 34 10.38 24.95 8.39
N VAL A 35 9.73 24.24 9.30
CA VAL A 35 8.39 23.68 9.12
C VAL A 35 7.35 24.78 9.40
N PRO A 36 6.45 25.09 8.45
CA PRO A 36 5.39 26.08 8.65
C PRO A 36 4.40 25.71 9.78
N ASP A 37 3.83 26.72 10.44
CA ASP A 37 2.94 26.54 11.60
C ASP A 37 1.62 25.83 11.24
N GLU A 38 1.18 25.93 9.99
CA GLU A 38 0.01 25.23 9.47
C GLU A 38 0.20 23.72 9.29
N VAL A 39 1.44 23.22 9.38
CA VAL A 39 1.72 21.78 9.28
C VAL A 39 1.33 21.09 10.58
N ALA A 40 0.17 20.43 10.55
CA ALA A 40 -0.32 19.54 11.58
C ALA A 40 0.19 18.10 11.39
N PHE A 41 0.02 17.27 12.42
CA PHE A 41 0.25 15.84 12.31
C PHE A 41 -0.63 15.24 11.20
N ALA A 42 -0.05 14.37 10.38
CA ALA A 42 -0.76 13.55 9.43
C ALA A 42 -0.06 12.20 9.28
N THR A 43 -0.85 11.14 9.25
CA THR A 43 -0.37 9.79 8.99
C THR A 43 0.11 9.65 7.55
N LYS A 44 0.95 8.63 7.28
CA LYS A 44 1.43 8.37 5.92
C LYS A 44 0.28 8.10 4.92
N PRO A 45 -0.77 7.32 5.25
CA PRO A 45 -1.92 7.16 4.36
C PRO A 45 -2.66 8.46 4.09
N GLU A 46 -2.89 9.33 5.08
CA GLU A 46 -3.52 10.65 4.86
C GLU A 46 -2.70 11.51 3.91
N LEU A 47 -1.38 11.55 4.10
CA LEU A 47 -0.47 12.24 3.17
C LEU A 47 -0.53 11.64 1.76
N ALA A 48 -0.65 10.32 1.63
CA ALA A 48 -0.79 9.64 0.34
C ALA A 48 -2.12 9.98 -0.35
N THR A 49 -3.24 9.92 0.37
CA THR A 49 -4.56 10.31 -0.13
C THR A 49 -4.53 11.73 -0.67
N ALA A 50 -3.95 12.67 0.08
CA ALA A 50 -3.90 14.06 -0.36
C ALA A 50 -2.98 14.28 -1.57
N MET A 51 -1.87 13.52 -1.72
CA MET A 51 -1.08 13.53 -2.96
C MET A 51 -1.88 12.98 -4.15
N LEU A 52 -2.69 11.94 -3.95
CA LEU A 52 -3.55 11.37 -5.00
C LEU A 52 -4.69 12.32 -5.38
N GLU A 53 -5.29 13.01 -4.42
CA GLU A 53 -6.27 14.07 -4.66
C GLU A 53 -5.68 15.17 -5.54
N GLN A 54 -4.47 15.63 -5.23
CA GLN A 54 -3.78 16.64 -6.02
C GLN A 54 -3.46 16.16 -7.44
N ALA A 55 -2.98 14.92 -7.59
CA ALA A 55 -2.72 14.32 -8.90
C ALA A 55 -4.00 14.24 -9.76
N ARG A 56 -5.16 13.96 -9.14
CA ARG A 56 -6.45 13.96 -9.83
C ARG A 56 -6.94 15.36 -10.17
N ALA A 57 -6.82 16.30 -9.23
CA ALA A 57 -7.23 17.69 -9.44
C ALA A 57 -6.43 18.36 -10.57
N THR A 58 -5.17 17.96 -10.76
CA THR A 58 -4.31 18.39 -11.86
C THR A 58 -4.48 17.56 -13.14
N HIS A 59 -5.43 16.62 -13.18
CA HIS A 59 -5.69 15.73 -14.31
C HIS A 59 -4.45 14.93 -14.77
N THR A 60 -3.57 14.56 -13.83
CA THR A 60 -2.42 13.70 -14.12
C THR A 60 -2.93 12.36 -14.65
N PRO A 61 -2.52 11.92 -15.85
CA PRO A 61 -3.08 10.71 -16.47
C PRO A 61 -2.46 9.45 -15.84
N PHE A 62 -3.21 8.66 -15.08
CA PHE A 62 -2.74 7.36 -14.57
C PHE A 62 -3.84 6.30 -14.63
N SER A 63 -3.44 5.04 -14.79
CA SER A 63 -4.38 3.91 -14.90
C SER A 63 -4.64 3.20 -13.58
N TRP A 64 -3.68 3.19 -12.66
CA TRP A 64 -3.77 2.52 -11.36
C TRP A 64 -2.72 3.06 -10.39
N VAL A 65 -2.89 2.78 -9.10
CA VAL A 65 -1.96 3.16 -8.04
C VAL A 65 -1.35 1.91 -7.38
N LEU A 66 -0.06 1.99 -7.06
CA LEU A 66 0.67 1.00 -6.27
C LEU A 66 1.09 1.53 -4.93
N ALA A 67 1.05 0.67 -3.91
CA ALA A 67 1.63 0.93 -2.61
C ALA A 67 1.94 -0.39 -1.87
N ASP A 68 2.87 -0.33 -0.92
CA ASP A 68 3.22 -1.47 -0.07
C ASP A 68 2.16 -1.75 1.02
N ALA A 69 2.39 -2.78 1.84
CA ALA A 69 1.51 -3.20 2.93
C ALA A 69 1.32 -2.14 4.04
N GLY A 70 2.28 -1.23 4.21
CA GLY A 70 2.18 -0.13 5.16
C GLY A 70 1.04 0.84 4.82
N TYR A 71 0.81 1.07 3.52
CA TYR A 71 -0.32 1.83 3.01
C TYR A 71 -1.55 0.97 2.80
N GLY A 72 -1.37 -0.24 2.25
CA GLY A 72 -2.48 -1.07 1.88
C GLY A 72 -3.25 -1.67 3.03
N GLN A 73 -2.73 -1.66 4.26
CA GLN A 73 -3.48 -2.00 5.48
C GLN A 73 -4.51 -0.93 5.88
N ASP A 74 -4.33 0.32 5.43
CA ASP A 74 -5.23 1.43 5.77
C ASP A 74 -6.57 1.31 5.02
N SER A 75 -7.67 1.11 5.75
CA SER A 75 -9.00 0.97 5.14
C SER A 75 -9.51 2.28 4.56
N GLY A 76 -9.11 3.43 5.11
CA GLY A 76 -9.49 4.75 4.62
C GLY A 76 -8.97 5.02 3.20
N LEU A 77 -7.69 4.74 2.95
CA LEU A 77 -7.06 4.88 1.64
C LEU A 77 -7.68 3.93 0.61
N ARG A 78 -7.97 2.68 1.00
CA ARG A 78 -8.70 1.74 0.11
C ARG A 78 -10.11 2.22 -0.18
N ALA A 79 -10.85 2.70 0.82
CA ALA A 79 -12.19 3.24 0.67
C ALA A 79 -12.21 4.49 -0.22
N TRP A 80 -11.23 5.38 -0.07
CA TRP A 80 -11.04 6.54 -0.94
C TRP A 80 -10.83 6.10 -2.40
N CYS A 81 -9.95 5.12 -2.64
CA CYS A 81 -9.74 4.61 -3.99
C CYS A 81 -11.04 4.04 -4.59
N HIS A 82 -11.83 3.30 -3.80
CA HIS A 82 -13.15 2.80 -4.22
C HIS A 82 -14.14 3.92 -4.54
N ALA A 83 -14.28 4.90 -3.65
CA ALA A 83 -15.21 6.03 -3.80
C ALA A 83 -14.89 6.88 -5.03
N HIS A 84 -13.59 7.03 -5.34
CA HIS A 84 -13.12 7.82 -6.47
C HIS A 84 -12.87 6.98 -7.74
N GLN A 85 -13.22 5.70 -7.74
CA GLN A 85 -13.02 4.76 -8.85
C GLN A 85 -11.57 4.74 -9.35
N VAL A 86 -10.60 4.83 -8.43
CA VAL A 86 -9.18 4.64 -8.71
C VAL A 86 -8.87 3.15 -8.67
N PRO A 87 -8.45 2.53 -9.77
CA PRO A 87 -7.91 1.18 -9.71
C PRO A 87 -6.63 1.17 -8.90
N TYR A 88 -6.44 0.17 -8.04
CA TYR A 88 -5.24 0.08 -7.20
C TYR A 88 -4.82 -1.37 -6.98
N VAL A 89 -3.53 -1.56 -6.75
CA VAL A 89 -2.95 -2.81 -6.27
C VAL A 89 -2.06 -2.46 -5.09
N PHE A 90 -2.54 -2.76 -3.88
CA PHE A 90 -1.77 -2.54 -2.66
C PHE A 90 -1.34 -3.87 -2.07
N GLY A 91 -0.10 -3.93 -1.59
CA GLY A 91 0.28 -4.98 -0.65
C GLY A 91 -0.59 -4.89 0.59
N VAL A 92 -0.87 -6.01 1.24
CA VAL A 92 -1.58 -6.04 2.53
C VAL A 92 -0.88 -6.99 3.49
N PRO A 93 -0.97 -6.78 4.82
CA PRO A 93 -0.59 -7.78 5.79
C PRO A 93 -1.38 -9.08 5.55
N VAL A 94 -0.72 -10.22 5.73
CA VAL A 94 -1.36 -11.54 5.53
C VAL A 94 -2.50 -11.78 6.51
N ASP A 95 -2.43 -11.17 7.69
CA ASP A 95 -3.43 -11.22 8.75
C ASP A 95 -4.45 -10.08 8.68
N LEU A 96 -4.43 -9.27 7.61
CA LEU A 96 -5.39 -8.18 7.44
C LEU A 96 -6.81 -8.73 7.49
N PRO A 97 -7.66 -8.26 8.41
CA PRO A 97 -9.07 -8.63 8.44
C PRO A 97 -9.77 -8.19 7.15
N LEU A 98 -10.50 -9.11 6.54
CA LEU A 98 -11.27 -8.89 5.33
C LEU A 98 -12.76 -9.02 5.65
N ASP A 99 -13.48 -7.93 5.49
CA ASP A 99 -14.94 -7.96 5.50
C ASP A 99 -15.47 -8.41 4.12
N GLY A 100 -16.50 -9.26 4.15
CA GLY A 100 -17.27 -9.63 2.97
C GLY A 100 -18.20 -8.50 2.53
N VAL A 101 -18.85 -8.65 1.37
CA VAL A 101 -19.96 -7.77 1.00
C VAL A 101 -21.07 -7.91 2.05
N PRO A 102 -21.58 -6.82 2.64
CA PRO A 102 -22.67 -6.90 3.62
C PRO A 102 -23.83 -7.76 3.10
N GLY A 103 -24.26 -8.74 3.90
CA GLY A 103 -25.39 -9.62 3.57
C GLY A 103 -25.08 -10.77 2.59
N ARG A 104 -23.82 -10.96 2.15
CA ARG A 104 -23.42 -12.12 1.36
C ARG A 104 -22.24 -12.85 2.02
N PRO A 105 -22.45 -14.03 2.62
CA PRO A 105 -21.31 -14.84 3.08
C PRO A 105 -20.44 -15.19 1.87
N ARG A 106 -19.14 -14.89 1.94
CA ARG A 106 -18.20 -15.43 0.96
C ARG A 106 -18.15 -16.95 1.14
N GLN A 107 -18.25 -17.68 0.03
CA GLN A 107 -17.89 -19.08 -0.04
C GLN A 107 -16.66 -19.16 -0.95
N PRO A 108 -15.50 -19.59 -0.44
CA PRO A 108 -15.19 -20.00 0.94
C PRO A 108 -15.31 -18.87 1.96
N ALA A 109 -15.47 -19.20 3.25
CA ALA A 109 -15.42 -18.22 4.33
C ALA A 109 -14.02 -17.60 4.40
N VAL A 110 -13.92 -16.30 4.09
CA VAL A 110 -12.67 -15.53 4.09
C VAL A 110 -12.85 -14.44 5.13
N GLN A 111 -12.06 -14.50 6.20
CA GLN A 111 -12.04 -13.52 7.28
C GLN A 111 -10.74 -12.71 7.28
N ARG A 112 -9.67 -13.25 6.69
CA ARG A 112 -8.37 -12.62 6.56
C ARG A 112 -7.78 -12.81 5.17
N ALA A 113 -6.76 -12.04 4.84
CA ALA A 113 -6.09 -12.13 3.55
C ALA A 113 -5.45 -13.50 3.30
N ASP A 114 -4.89 -14.16 4.33
CA ASP A 114 -4.27 -15.47 4.21
C ASP A 114 -5.25 -16.62 3.94
N ASP A 115 -6.52 -16.47 4.31
CA ASP A 115 -7.58 -17.43 3.94
C ASP A 115 -7.74 -17.56 2.41
N LEU A 116 -7.27 -16.57 1.64
CA LEU A 116 -7.30 -16.59 0.17
C LEU A 116 -6.13 -17.38 -0.45
N LEU A 117 -5.03 -17.59 0.27
CA LEU A 117 -3.81 -18.21 -0.28
C LEU A 117 -4.03 -19.63 -0.84
N PRO A 118 -4.86 -20.51 -0.23
CA PRO A 118 -5.19 -21.80 -0.83
C PRO A 118 -5.90 -21.66 -2.18
N TYR A 119 -6.69 -20.60 -2.36
CA TYR A 119 -7.48 -20.33 -3.57
C TYR A 119 -6.71 -19.52 -4.61
N ALA A 120 -5.66 -18.80 -4.22
CA ALA A 120 -4.75 -18.13 -5.15
C ALA A 120 -3.97 -19.11 -6.05
N LYS A 121 -4.04 -20.43 -5.77
CA LYS A 121 -3.48 -21.52 -6.59
C LYS A 121 -4.24 -21.79 -7.90
N VAL A 122 -4.98 -20.82 -8.45
CA VAL A 122 -5.57 -20.98 -9.79
C VAL A 122 -4.49 -20.72 -10.85
N ARG A 123 -3.96 -21.82 -11.42
CA ARG A 123 -3.21 -21.96 -12.68
C ARG A 123 -2.00 -21.04 -12.86
N ASP A 124 -0.77 -21.53 -12.70
CA ASP A 124 0.47 -21.13 -13.40
C ASP A 124 0.74 -19.61 -13.70
N GLN A 125 0.05 -18.69 -13.03
CA GLN A 125 0.02 -17.25 -13.31
C GLN A 125 0.47 -16.42 -12.11
N TRP A 126 0.50 -17.02 -10.92
CA TRP A 126 0.94 -16.38 -9.69
C TRP A 126 2.15 -17.11 -9.13
N GLU A 127 3.30 -16.44 -9.18
CA GLU A 127 4.54 -16.93 -8.58
C GLU A 127 4.74 -16.24 -7.22
N ARG A 128 4.98 -17.04 -6.18
CA ARG A 128 5.40 -16.49 -4.88
C ARG A 128 6.84 -15.98 -5.02
N ARG A 129 7.00 -14.67 -5.12
CA ARG A 129 8.30 -13.98 -5.11
C ARG A 129 8.60 -13.48 -3.70
N SER A 130 9.72 -13.90 -3.13
CA SER A 130 10.27 -13.28 -1.92
C SER A 130 11.00 -12.00 -2.31
N CYS A 131 10.82 -10.91 -1.56
CA CYS A 131 11.55 -9.65 -1.76
C CYS A 131 12.97 -9.66 -1.16
N GLY A 132 13.52 -10.85 -0.87
CA GLY A 132 14.84 -11.05 -0.29
C GLY A 132 14.81 -11.34 1.22
N ASP A 133 15.91 -11.89 1.72
CA ASP A 133 16.11 -12.15 3.15
C ASP A 133 16.17 -10.80 3.89
N GLY A 134 15.13 -10.49 4.68
CA GLY A 134 15.00 -9.22 5.40
C GLY A 134 13.66 -8.49 5.20
N ALA A 135 12.84 -8.90 4.23
CA ALA A 135 11.40 -8.63 4.33
C ALA A 135 10.88 -9.41 5.54
N ARG A 136 10.03 -8.81 6.39
CA ARG A 136 9.53 -9.37 7.66
C ARG A 136 8.70 -10.66 7.46
N VAL A 137 9.36 -11.74 7.08
CA VAL A 137 8.86 -13.11 6.90
C VAL A 137 10.09 -14.02 6.95
N ASP A 138 10.54 -14.34 8.16
CA ASP A 138 11.56 -15.38 8.35
C ASP A 138 10.92 -16.75 8.11
N ASN A 139 11.56 -17.53 7.23
CA ASN A 139 11.42 -18.98 7.02
C ASN A 139 10.26 -19.48 6.14
N PHE A 140 10.56 -19.78 4.88
CA PHE A 140 10.05 -21.01 4.24
C PHE A 140 11.16 -21.68 3.41
N THR A 141 11.54 -22.88 3.83
CA THR A 141 12.53 -23.78 3.25
C THR A 141 12.24 -24.10 1.78
N THR A 142 13.23 -23.87 0.90
CA THR A 142 13.22 -24.35 -0.49
C THR A 142 13.71 -25.79 -0.55
N GLY A 143 12.84 -26.71 -0.96
CA GLY A 143 13.24 -28.04 -1.43
C GLY A 143 13.93 -27.93 -2.80
N ARG A 144 15.13 -28.49 -2.90
CA ARG A 144 15.94 -28.57 -4.13
C ARG A 144 15.36 -29.64 -5.07
N PRO A 145 15.28 -29.44 -6.40
CA PRO A 145 14.97 -30.54 -7.31
C PRO A 145 16.23 -31.40 -7.56
N SER A 146 16.10 -32.71 -7.40
CA SER A 146 17.06 -33.72 -7.90
C SER A 146 17.02 -33.79 -9.43
N PRO A 147 18.15 -33.99 -10.13
CA PRO A 147 18.13 -34.26 -11.56
C PRO A 147 18.13 -35.77 -11.90
N SER A 148 17.68 -36.06 -13.13
CA SER A 148 17.73 -37.31 -13.91
C SER A 148 16.53 -38.27 -13.79
N ARG A 149 15.83 -38.49 -14.91
CA ARG A 149 16.24 -39.39 -16.00
C ARG A 149 15.77 -38.86 -17.35
#